data_AF-A0A960Q3W6-F1
#
_entry.id   AF-A0A960Q3W6-F1
#
_cell.length_a   1.000
_cell.length_b   1.000
_cell.length_c   1.000
_cell.angle_alpha   90.00
_cell.angle_beta   90.00
_cell.angle_gamma   90.00
#
_symmetry.space_group_name_H-M   'P 1'
#
loop_
_entity.id
_entity.type
_entity.pdbx_description
1 polymer ?
#
loop_
_entity_poly.entity_id
_entity_poly.type
_entity_poly.pdbx_seq_one_letter_code
_entity_poly.pdbx_strand_id
1 'polypeptide(L)'
;GERLEDAIDAIRATNAAGMAATLDFLGEHVDSETEARVNADEYIRALHAIHEAGLDANISIKLTAMGLAVDDEFCYQNVRRIVEAAADLGNFVRIDMEDSPVTDRTIAIYERLRDDFANTGLVLQAYLYRTEGDVRRLMEAGRGHFRLCKGAYDEPPEVAWQEKADVDSNLVKLMTLMLDSRGAYPGVYPALASHDHMIINWTKA
;
A
#
# COMPACT_ATOMS: atom_id res chain seq x y z
N GLY A 1 12.17 15.60 3.07
CA GLY A 1 12.47 16.53 4.18
C GLY A 1 12.19 15.82 5.48
N GLU A 2 12.21 16.53 6.59
CA GLU A 2 11.98 15.97 7.93
C GLU A 2 10.65 16.46 8.52
N ARG A 3 10.02 17.45 7.88
CA ARG A 3 8.77 18.06 8.35
C ARG A 3 7.68 17.91 7.31
N LEU A 4 6.43 17.98 7.75
CA LEU A 4 5.26 17.90 6.88
C LEU A 4 5.27 18.98 5.80
N GLU A 5 5.73 20.20 6.11
CA GLU A 5 5.81 21.30 5.15
C GLU A 5 6.75 20.96 3.99
N ASP A 6 7.87 20.29 4.28
CA ASP A 6 8.83 19.87 3.25
C ASP A 6 8.19 18.83 2.31
N ALA A 7 7.34 17.95 2.85
CA ALA A 7 6.59 16.97 2.05
C ALA A 7 5.52 17.64 1.18
N ILE A 8 4.79 18.62 1.73
CA ILE A 8 3.78 19.40 0.99
C ILE A 8 4.41 20.18 -0.16
N ASP A 9 5.58 20.80 0.05
CA ASP A 9 6.30 21.52 -1.00
C ASP A 9 6.79 20.57 -2.11
N ALA A 10 7.28 19.38 -1.73
CA ALA A 10 7.68 18.36 -2.69
C ALA A 10 6.50 17.81 -3.50
N ILE A 11 5.34 17.59 -2.87
CA ILE A 11 4.11 17.18 -3.55
C ILE A 11 3.68 18.27 -4.53
N ARG A 12 3.69 19.54 -4.12
CA ARG A 12 3.33 20.67 -5.01
C ARG A 12 4.24 20.72 -6.25
N ALA A 13 5.55 20.54 -6.08
CA ALA A 13 6.48 20.47 -7.20
C ALA A 13 6.21 19.25 -8.11
N THR A 14 5.86 18.10 -7.51
CA THR A 14 5.53 16.86 -8.24
C THR A 14 4.25 17.03 -9.06
N ASN A 15 3.19 17.60 -8.48
CA ASN A 15 1.94 17.92 -9.17
C ASN A 15 2.14 18.96 -10.28
N ALA A 16 2.98 19.98 -10.05
CA ALA A 16 3.32 20.97 -11.08
C ALA A 16 4.05 20.34 -12.28
N ALA A 17 4.73 19.21 -12.08
CA ALA A 17 5.34 18.41 -13.14
C ALA A 17 4.37 17.42 -13.82
N GLY A 18 3.08 17.43 -13.46
CA GLY A 18 2.05 16.57 -14.04
C GLY A 18 2.00 15.16 -13.46
N MET A 19 2.58 14.93 -12.28
CA MET A 19 2.58 13.65 -11.58
C MET A 19 1.77 13.72 -10.28
N ALA A 20 0.97 12.69 -10.00
CA ALA A 20 0.40 12.48 -8.68
C ALA A 20 1.50 12.05 -7.68
N ALA A 21 1.25 12.21 -6.38
CA ALA A 21 2.18 11.81 -5.33
C ALA A 21 1.56 10.80 -4.34
N THR A 22 2.43 10.11 -3.61
CA THR A 22 2.07 9.40 -2.38
C THR A 22 2.99 9.92 -1.28
N LEU A 23 2.42 10.27 -0.14
CA LEU A 23 3.16 10.63 1.08
C LEU A 23 3.29 9.39 1.97
N ASP A 24 4.46 9.21 2.57
CA ASP A 24 4.75 8.16 3.55
C ASP A 24 5.59 8.80 4.66
N PHE A 25 5.24 8.55 5.92
CA PHE A 25 6.07 8.96 7.05
C PHE A 25 7.12 7.87 7.31
N LEU A 26 8.39 8.29 7.31
CA LEU A 26 9.49 7.39 7.61
C LEU A 26 9.53 7.13 9.12
N GLY A 27 8.98 5.99 9.52
CA GLY A 27 9.05 5.43 10.86
C GLY A 27 8.70 3.95 10.77
N GLU A 28 9.58 3.08 11.23
CA GLU A 28 9.37 1.64 11.22
C GLU A 28 9.15 1.15 12.65
N HIS A 29 8.33 0.10 12.80
CA HIS A 29 8.10 -0.69 14.01
C HIS A 29 7.97 0.10 15.31
N VAL A 30 6.72 0.32 15.76
CA VAL A 30 6.46 0.86 17.10
C VAL A 30 6.00 -0.22 18.06
N ASP A 31 6.63 -0.26 19.24
CA ASP A 31 6.28 -1.17 20.34
C ASP A 31 5.43 -0.49 21.42
N SER A 32 5.03 0.77 21.18
CA SER A 32 4.28 1.60 22.12
C SER A 32 2.94 2.03 21.54
N GLU A 33 1.86 1.81 22.29
CA GLU A 33 0.54 2.35 21.94
C GLU A 33 0.57 3.87 21.76
N THR A 34 1.40 4.58 22.54
CA THR A 34 1.47 6.04 22.47
C THR A 34 2.06 6.48 21.13
N GLU A 35 3.15 5.85 20.71
CA GLU A 35 3.81 6.16 19.43
C GLU A 35 2.93 5.80 18.24
N ALA A 36 2.26 4.64 18.28
CA ALA A 36 1.29 4.24 17.26
C ALA A 36 0.15 5.26 17.09
N ARG A 37 -0.40 5.77 18.20
CA ARG A 37 -1.44 6.82 18.16
C ARG A 37 -0.90 8.12 17.58
N VAL A 38 0.29 8.53 17.97
CA VAL A 38 0.95 9.73 17.44
C VAL A 38 1.18 9.60 15.93
N ASN A 39 1.67 8.46 15.47
CA ASN A 39 1.88 8.19 14.04
C ASN A 39 0.55 8.23 13.27
N ALA A 40 -0.52 7.64 13.81
CA ALA A 40 -1.85 7.70 13.20
C ALA A 40 -2.35 9.15 13.10
N ASP A 41 -2.15 9.95 14.15
CA ASP A 41 -2.52 11.36 14.17
C ASP A 41 -1.69 12.20 13.16
N GLU A 42 -0.42 11.86 12.92
CA GLU A 42 0.39 12.49 11.86
C GLU A 42 -0.18 12.21 10.46
N TYR A 43 -0.60 10.97 10.17
CA TYR A 43 -1.24 10.66 8.89
C TYR A 43 -2.53 11.45 8.69
N ILE A 44 -3.35 11.61 9.74
CA ILE A 44 -4.56 12.44 9.69
C ILE A 44 -4.18 13.91 9.44
N ARG A 45 -3.16 14.45 10.12
CA ARG A 45 -2.63 15.80 9.84
C ARG A 45 -2.19 15.97 8.39
N ALA A 46 -1.47 14.99 7.84
CA ALA A 46 -1.01 15.02 6.45
C ALA A 46 -2.17 15.01 5.46
N LEU A 47 -3.21 14.21 5.71
CA LEU A 47 -4.42 14.19 4.88
C LEU A 47 -5.10 15.57 4.83
N HIS A 48 -5.24 16.23 5.98
CA HIS A 48 -5.77 17.60 6.04
C HIS A 48 -4.89 18.58 5.27
N ALA A 49 -3.57 18.54 5.46
CA ALA A 49 -2.64 19.43 4.77
C ALA A 49 -2.67 19.24 3.24
N ILE A 50 -2.76 18.00 2.75
CA ILE A 50 -2.94 17.68 1.32
C ILE A 50 -4.25 18.27 0.80
N HIS A 51 -5.36 18.07 1.53
CA HIS A 51 -6.68 18.56 1.15
C HIS A 51 -6.74 20.09 1.11
N GLU A 52 -6.28 20.76 2.16
CA GLU A 52 -6.28 22.23 2.27
C GLU A 52 -5.41 22.89 1.19
N ALA A 53 -4.30 22.25 0.82
CA ALA A 53 -3.44 22.72 -0.26
C ALA A 53 -3.96 22.38 -1.67
N GLY A 54 -5.05 21.60 -1.78
CA GLY A 54 -5.63 21.17 -3.06
C GLY A 54 -4.69 20.30 -3.90
N LEU A 55 -3.91 19.43 -3.25
CA LEU A 55 -2.86 18.63 -3.89
C LEU A 55 -3.37 17.26 -4.35
N ASP A 56 -2.84 16.78 -5.48
CA ASP A 56 -3.08 15.43 -6.00
C ASP A 56 -2.09 14.45 -5.36
N ALA A 57 -2.43 14.01 -4.15
CA ALA A 57 -1.66 13.05 -3.40
C ALA A 57 -2.53 12.15 -2.51
N ASN A 58 -2.08 10.91 -2.36
CA ASN A 58 -2.58 9.97 -1.35
C ASN A 58 -1.52 9.66 -0.29
N ILE A 59 -1.85 8.84 0.70
CA ILE A 59 -0.91 8.36 1.71
C ILE A 59 -0.65 6.85 1.59
N SER A 60 0.57 6.42 1.89
CA SER A 60 0.91 5.03 2.14
C SER A 60 1.27 4.86 3.62
N ILE A 61 0.81 3.77 4.25
CA ILE A 61 1.02 3.49 5.68
C ILE A 61 1.58 2.09 5.88
N LYS A 62 2.37 1.90 6.93
CA LYS A 62 2.86 0.60 7.40
C LYS A 62 2.15 0.22 8.69
N LEU A 63 1.68 -1.01 8.81
CA LEU A 63 0.87 -1.42 9.95
C LEU A 63 1.69 -1.57 11.23
N THR A 64 2.96 -1.95 11.12
CA THR A 64 3.86 -2.00 12.30
C THR A 64 4.01 -0.64 12.96
N ALA A 65 4.01 0.45 12.18
CA ALA A 65 4.03 1.82 12.70
C ALA A 65 2.69 2.24 13.35
N MET A 66 1.61 1.50 13.08
CA MET A 66 0.27 1.72 13.63
C MET A 66 -0.05 0.81 14.84
N GLY A 67 0.95 0.06 15.32
CA GLY A 67 0.82 -0.79 16.51
C GLY A 67 0.52 -2.25 16.21
N LEU A 68 0.85 -2.77 15.02
CA LEU A 68 0.69 -4.19 14.71
C LEU A 68 1.50 -5.08 15.66
N ALA A 69 2.66 -4.66 16.16
CA ALA A 69 3.41 -5.42 17.15
C ALA A 69 2.72 -5.48 18.53
N VAL A 70 1.88 -4.48 18.84
CA VAL A 70 1.18 -4.35 20.12
C VAL A 70 -0.05 -5.25 20.17
N ASP A 71 -0.99 -5.04 19.25
CA ASP A 71 -2.25 -5.80 19.18
C ASP A 71 -2.96 -5.55 17.83
N ASP A 72 -3.63 -6.59 17.29
CA ASP A 72 -4.32 -6.52 16.00
C ASP A 72 -5.54 -5.59 16.03
N GLU A 73 -6.32 -5.60 17.10
CA GLU A 73 -7.50 -4.73 17.23
C GLU A 73 -7.06 -3.29 17.40
N PHE A 74 -6.05 -3.04 18.24
CA PHE A 74 -5.46 -1.72 18.42
C PHE A 74 -4.94 -1.13 17.10
N CYS A 75 -4.17 -1.93 16.33
CA CYS A 75 -3.70 -1.54 15.00
C CYS A 75 -4.87 -1.22 14.07
N TYR A 76 -5.88 -2.10 14.00
CA TYR A 76 -7.09 -1.87 13.19
C TYR A 76 -7.79 -0.56 13.56
N GLN A 77 -7.97 -0.25 14.84
CA GLN A 77 -8.63 0.98 15.29
C GLN A 77 -7.85 2.23 14.88
N ASN A 78 -6.51 2.21 14.96
CA ASN A 78 -5.68 3.33 14.48
C ASN A 78 -5.81 3.52 12.97
N VAL A 79 -5.69 2.44 12.20
CA VAL A 79 -5.79 2.49 10.74
C VAL A 79 -7.18 2.92 10.29
N ARG A 80 -8.23 2.43 10.95
CA ARG A 80 -9.61 2.82 10.66
C ARG A 80 -9.80 4.33 10.77
N ARG A 81 -9.27 4.97 11.82
CA ARG A 81 -9.34 6.43 11.99
C ARG A 81 -8.71 7.17 10.81
N ILE A 82 -7.56 6.68 10.31
CA ILE A 82 -6.88 7.26 9.15
C ILE A 82 -7.72 7.10 7.88
N VAL A 83 -8.23 5.89 7.63
CA VAL A 83 -9.03 5.58 6.44
C VAL A 83 -10.34 6.36 6.41
N GLU A 84 -11.01 6.51 7.55
CA GLU A 84 -12.23 7.31 7.71
C GLU A 84 -11.96 8.78 7.43
N ALA A 85 -10.91 9.36 8.03
CA ALA A 85 -10.49 10.74 7.73
C ALA A 85 -10.14 10.93 6.24
N ALA A 86 -9.47 9.96 5.62
CA ALA A 86 -9.19 10.00 4.19
C ALA A 86 -10.49 9.98 3.38
N ALA A 87 -11.47 9.15 3.75
CA ALA A 87 -12.75 9.06 3.05
C ALA A 87 -13.52 10.37 3.10
N ASP A 88 -13.59 11.01 4.28
CA ASP A 88 -14.24 12.31 4.49
C ASP A 88 -13.61 13.43 3.64
N LEU A 89 -12.29 13.34 3.40
CA LEU A 89 -11.52 14.30 2.59
C LEU A 89 -11.46 13.93 1.10
N GLY A 90 -12.12 12.84 0.68
CA GLY A 90 -12.09 12.35 -0.70
C GLY A 90 -10.75 11.78 -1.14
N ASN A 91 -9.93 11.32 -0.19
CA ASN A 91 -8.58 10.80 -0.40
C ASN A 91 -8.52 9.26 -0.22
N PHE A 92 -7.37 8.68 -0.55
CA PHE A 92 -7.10 7.26 -0.62
C PHE A 92 -5.95 6.86 0.33
N VAL A 93 -6.02 5.65 0.88
CA VAL A 93 -4.98 5.06 1.73
C VAL A 93 -4.44 3.78 1.11
N ARG A 94 -3.12 3.71 0.92
CA ARG A 94 -2.42 2.47 0.57
C ARG A 94 -1.83 1.84 1.83
N ILE A 95 -2.17 0.59 2.11
CA ILE A 95 -1.47 -0.22 3.13
C ILE A 95 -0.27 -0.86 2.44
N ASP A 96 0.93 -0.45 2.86
CA ASP A 96 2.18 -1.05 2.42
C ASP A 96 2.36 -2.45 3.04
N MET A 97 3.00 -3.33 2.27
CA MET A 97 3.31 -4.68 2.71
C MET A 97 4.73 -4.72 3.22
N GLU A 98 4.86 -5.20 4.44
CA GLU A 98 6.13 -5.32 5.15
C GLU A 98 6.70 -6.73 4.93
N ASP A 99 7.50 -7.26 5.85
CA ASP A 99 8.07 -8.60 5.74
C ASP A 99 7.03 -9.71 5.90
N SER A 100 7.40 -10.93 5.50
CA SER A 100 6.51 -12.09 5.42
C SER A 100 5.81 -12.47 6.73
N PRO A 101 6.41 -12.33 7.94
CA PRO A 101 5.75 -12.69 9.20
C PRO A 101 4.47 -11.90 9.51
N VAL A 102 4.32 -10.70 8.96
CA VAL A 102 3.15 -9.84 9.20
C VAL A 102 2.14 -9.83 8.03
N THR A 103 2.41 -10.57 6.96
CA THR A 103 1.57 -10.56 5.74
C THR A 103 0.13 -10.97 6.03
N ASP A 104 -0.10 -12.08 6.75
CA ASP A 104 -1.46 -12.56 7.04
C ASP A 104 -2.27 -11.57 7.87
N ARG A 105 -1.65 -10.99 8.90
CA ARG A 105 -2.27 -9.99 9.78
C ARG A 105 -2.60 -8.72 9.00
N THR A 106 -1.70 -8.30 8.11
CA THR A 106 -1.90 -7.15 7.21
C THR A 106 -3.06 -7.37 6.26
N ILE A 107 -3.15 -8.53 5.63
CA ILE A 107 -4.26 -8.86 4.74
C ILE A 107 -5.57 -8.92 5.53
N ALA A 108 -5.61 -9.51 6.72
CA ALA A 108 -6.81 -9.58 7.54
C ALA A 108 -7.36 -8.19 7.92
N ILE A 109 -6.48 -7.27 8.32
CA ILE A 109 -6.85 -5.88 8.62
C ILE A 109 -7.35 -5.17 7.35
N TYR A 110 -6.67 -5.34 6.22
CA TYR A 110 -7.12 -4.80 4.93
C TYR A 110 -8.53 -5.30 4.57
N GLU A 111 -8.79 -6.59 4.69
CA GLU A 111 -10.09 -7.18 4.36
C GLU A 111 -11.21 -6.62 5.22
N ARG A 112 -10.97 -6.46 6.53
CA ARG A 112 -11.94 -5.87 7.45
C ARG A 112 -12.20 -4.40 7.14
N LEU A 113 -11.16 -3.62 6.80
CA LEU A 113 -11.34 -2.22 6.39
C LEU A 113 -12.17 -2.12 5.10
N ARG A 114 -11.96 -3.04 4.17
CA ARG A 114 -12.67 -3.08 2.88
C ARG A 114 -14.16 -3.38 2.98
N ASP A 115 -14.62 -3.91 4.10
CA ASP A 115 -16.05 -4.13 4.34
C ASP A 115 -16.81 -2.79 4.45
N ASP A 116 -16.15 -1.75 4.98
CA ASP A 116 -16.74 -0.42 5.18
C ASP A 116 -16.17 0.65 4.25
N PHE A 117 -14.92 0.51 3.79
CA PHE A 117 -14.17 1.58 3.13
C PHE A 117 -13.67 1.22 1.73
N ALA A 118 -14.25 1.91 0.73
CA ALA A 118 -13.89 1.75 -0.66
C ALA A 118 -12.52 2.38 -1.03
N ASN A 119 -12.01 3.31 -0.20
CA ASN A 119 -10.84 4.16 -0.45
C ASN A 119 -9.53 3.59 0.12
N THR A 120 -9.42 2.27 0.20
CA THR A 120 -8.21 1.59 0.71
C THR A 120 -7.72 0.54 -0.28
N GLY A 121 -6.41 0.42 -0.42
CA GLY A 121 -5.76 -0.62 -1.22
C GLY A 121 -4.57 -1.23 -0.52
N LEU A 122 -4.11 -2.37 -1.05
CA LEU A 122 -3.04 -3.16 -0.47
C LEU A 122 -1.81 -3.24 -1.38
N VAL A 123 -0.60 -3.27 -0.83
CA VAL A 123 0.61 -3.65 -1.58
C VAL A 123 0.77 -5.16 -1.58
N LEU A 124 1.23 -5.73 -2.69
CA LEU A 124 1.57 -7.14 -2.80
C LEU A 124 2.97 -7.27 -3.43
N GLN A 125 3.73 -8.28 -3.02
CA GLN A 125 5.15 -8.44 -3.38
C GLN A 125 5.33 -9.67 -4.28
N ALA A 126 5.87 -9.48 -5.47
CA ALA A 126 6.00 -10.54 -6.48
C ALA A 126 6.99 -11.64 -6.10
N TYR A 127 7.93 -11.38 -5.18
CA TYR A 127 8.92 -12.37 -4.76
C TYR A 127 8.37 -13.48 -3.86
N LEU A 128 7.19 -13.35 -3.25
CA LEU A 128 6.66 -14.39 -2.36
C LEU A 128 5.89 -15.43 -3.15
N TYR A 129 6.05 -16.71 -2.80
CA TYR A 129 5.32 -17.81 -3.44
C TYR A 129 3.80 -17.69 -3.23
N ARG A 130 3.38 -17.14 -2.08
CA ARG A 130 1.96 -17.00 -1.69
C ARG A 130 1.17 -15.98 -2.53
N THR A 131 1.85 -15.00 -3.12
CA THR A 131 1.22 -13.78 -3.65
C THR A 131 0.15 -14.04 -4.70
N GLU A 132 0.32 -15.03 -5.58
CA GLU A 132 -0.72 -15.34 -6.58
C GLU A 132 -2.03 -15.79 -5.93
N GLY A 133 -1.94 -16.62 -4.88
CA GLY A 133 -3.11 -17.08 -4.15
C GLY A 133 -3.85 -15.92 -3.48
N ASP A 134 -3.09 -15.03 -2.83
CA ASP A 134 -3.66 -13.84 -2.19
C ASP A 134 -4.32 -12.90 -3.21
N VAL A 135 -3.67 -12.65 -4.36
CA VAL A 135 -4.23 -11.82 -5.45
C VAL A 135 -5.57 -12.37 -5.92
N ARG A 136 -5.64 -13.66 -6.26
CA ARG A 136 -6.88 -14.28 -6.76
C ARG A 136 -8.01 -14.18 -5.74
N ARG A 137 -7.73 -14.58 -4.50
CA ARG A 137 -8.70 -14.58 -3.40
C ARG A 137 -9.26 -13.18 -3.13
N LEU A 138 -8.39 -12.17 -3.10
CA LEU A 138 -8.80 -10.78 -2.84
C LEU A 138 -9.57 -10.17 -4.02
N MET A 139 -9.20 -10.47 -5.27
CA MET A 139 -9.98 -10.01 -6.44
C MET A 139 -11.37 -10.64 -6.48
N GLU A 140 -11.46 -11.95 -6.24
CA GLU A 140 -12.74 -12.68 -6.17
C GLU A 140 -13.67 -12.11 -5.09
N ALA A 141 -13.11 -11.61 -3.99
CA ALA A 141 -13.83 -10.94 -2.92
C ALA A 141 -14.15 -9.45 -3.19
N GLY A 142 -13.82 -8.90 -4.38
CA GLY A 142 -14.06 -7.48 -4.70
C GLY A 142 -13.10 -6.49 -4.04
N ARG A 143 -11.93 -6.97 -3.60
CA ARG A 143 -10.89 -6.20 -2.89
C ARG A 143 -9.63 -6.05 -3.76
N GLY A 144 -9.83 -5.75 -5.05
CA GLY A 144 -8.81 -5.81 -6.11
C GLY A 144 -7.94 -4.57 -6.32
N HIS A 145 -7.88 -3.62 -5.38
CA HIS A 145 -7.13 -2.38 -5.58
C HIS A 145 -5.69 -2.54 -5.07
N PHE A 146 -4.75 -2.93 -5.94
CA PHE A 146 -3.40 -3.33 -5.55
C PHE A 146 -2.31 -2.38 -6.05
N ARG A 147 -1.21 -2.32 -5.30
CA ARG A 147 0.10 -1.87 -5.79
C ARG A 147 1.01 -3.10 -5.80
N LEU A 148 1.51 -3.49 -6.96
CA LEU A 148 2.42 -4.63 -7.10
C LEU A 148 3.86 -4.13 -7.18
N CYS A 149 4.72 -4.65 -6.30
CA CYS A 149 6.17 -4.42 -6.32
C CYS A 149 6.93 -5.75 -6.40
N LYS A 150 8.26 -5.70 -6.52
CA LYS A 150 9.09 -6.92 -6.47
C LYS A 150 9.12 -7.53 -5.07
N GLY A 151 9.32 -6.69 -4.06
CA GLY A 151 9.68 -7.08 -2.69
C GLY A 151 10.92 -6.30 -2.26
N ALA A 152 11.03 -5.95 -0.99
CA ALA A 152 12.07 -5.06 -0.48
C ALA A 152 12.82 -5.62 0.75
N TYR A 153 12.36 -6.73 1.31
CA TYR A 153 12.93 -7.35 2.50
C TYR A 153 13.83 -8.54 2.13
N ASP A 154 14.73 -8.90 3.05
CA ASP A 154 15.60 -10.07 2.90
C ASP A 154 14.86 -11.32 3.39
N GLU A 155 14.11 -11.95 2.48
CA GLU A 155 13.25 -13.09 2.78
C GLU A 155 13.95 -14.42 2.52
N PRO A 156 13.75 -15.43 3.38
CA PRO A 156 14.43 -16.71 3.25
C PRO A 156 13.83 -17.53 2.07
N PRO A 157 14.62 -18.44 1.46
CA PRO A 157 14.24 -19.20 0.26
C PRO A 157 12.99 -20.08 0.43
N GLU A 158 12.61 -20.37 1.66
CA GLU A 158 11.40 -21.12 2.03
C GLU A 158 10.11 -20.37 1.68
N VAL A 159 10.15 -19.03 1.61
CA VAL A 159 8.96 -18.19 1.38
C VAL A 159 9.06 -17.33 0.11
N ALA A 160 10.28 -17.10 -0.39
CA ALA A 160 10.52 -16.18 -1.50
C ALA A 160 11.45 -16.72 -2.59
N TRP A 161 11.14 -16.34 -3.84
CA TRP A 161 12.03 -16.45 -4.99
C TRP A 161 13.31 -15.65 -4.74
N GLN A 162 14.46 -16.31 -4.84
CA GLN A 162 15.77 -15.69 -4.60
C GLN A 162 16.36 -15.09 -5.88
N GLU A 163 16.11 -15.73 -7.02
CA GLU A 163 16.66 -15.28 -8.29
C GLU A 163 15.83 -14.16 -8.89
N LYS A 164 16.48 -13.05 -9.28
CA LYS A 164 15.82 -11.89 -9.89
C LYS A 164 14.93 -12.27 -11.09
N ALA A 165 15.38 -13.23 -11.90
CA ALA A 165 14.64 -13.67 -13.08
C ALA A 165 13.28 -14.30 -12.71
N ASP A 166 13.22 -15.05 -11.61
CA ASP A 166 11.98 -15.66 -11.13
C ASP A 166 11.03 -14.60 -10.55
N VAL A 167 11.57 -13.63 -9.79
CA VAL A 167 10.80 -12.47 -9.29
C VAL A 167 10.20 -11.65 -10.43
N ASP A 168 11.00 -11.36 -11.46
CA ASP A 168 10.54 -10.59 -12.63
C ASP A 168 9.46 -11.35 -13.41
N SER A 169 9.65 -12.65 -13.62
CA SER A 169 8.68 -13.54 -14.27
C SER A 169 7.36 -13.57 -13.50
N ASN A 170 7.42 -13.71 -12.17
CA ASN A 170 6.23 -13.72 -11.33
C ASN A 170 5.54 -12.34 -11.29
N LEU A 171 6.30 -11.24 -11.32
CA LEU A 171 5.73 -9.90 -11.38
C LEU A 171 4.94 -9.68 -12.68
N VAL A 172 5.48 -10.10 -13.82
CA VAL A 172 4.77 -10.05 -15.12
C VAL A 172 3.53 -10.93 -15.09
N LYS A 173 3.63 -12.15 -14.55
CA LYS A 173 2.50 -13.07 -14.39
C LYS A 173 1.37 -12.45 -13.57
N LEU A 174 1.68 -11.89 -12.40
CA LEU A 174 0.70 -11.28 -11.49
C LEU A 174 0.06 -10.03 -12.10
N MET A 175 0.84 -9.18 -12.76
CA MET A 175 0.30 -8.00 -13.45
C MET A 175 -0.62 -8.40 -14.61
N THR A 176 -0.25 -9.41 -15.39
CA THR A 176 -1.10 -9.96 -16.47
C THR A 176 -2.42 -10.47 -15.90
N LEU A 177 -2.33 -11.28 -14.84
CA LEU A 177 -3.49 -11.80 -14.11
C LEU A 177 -4.43 -10.68 -13.67
N MET A 178 -3.91 -9.62 -13.05
CA MET A 178 -4.74 -8.49 -12.59
C MET A 178 -5.37 -7.71 -13.76
N LEU A 179 -4.61 -7.46 -14.83
CA LEU A 179 -5.10 -6.70 -15.99
C LEU A 179 -6.20 -7.44 -16.74
N ASP A 180 -6.04 -8.74 -16.97
CA ASP A 180 -7.01 -9.61 -17.63
C ASP A 180 -8.28 -9.81 -16.78
N SER A 181 -8.11 -9.77 -15.45
CA SER A 181 -9.18 -9.94 -14.48
C SER A 181 -10.15 -8.76 -14.39
N ARG A 182 -9.81 -7.57 -14.92
CA ARG A 182 -10.64 -6.35 -14.78
C ARG A 182 -12.04 -6.47 -15.37
N GLY A 183 -12.23 -7.32 -16.39
CA GLY A 183 -13.55 -7.59 -16.96
C GLY A 183 -14.41 -8.52 -16.10
N ALA A 184 -13.77 -9.49 -15.44
CA ALA A 184 -14.44 -10.48 -14.60
C ALA A 184 -14.71 -9.97 -13.17
N TYR A 185 -13.83 -9.12 -12.65
CA TYR A 185 -13.89 -8.57 -11.31
C TYR A 185 -13.85 -7.03 -11.37
N PRO A 186 -15.02 -6.38 -11.41
CA PRO A 186 -15.10 -4.92 -11.36
C PRO A 186 -14.41 -4.37 -10.10
N GLY A 187 -13.66 -3.29 -10.24
CA GLY A 187 -12.90 -2.68 -9.14
C GLY A 187 -11.47 -3.18 -8.98
N VAL A 188 -11.02 -4.14 -9.80
CA VAL A 188 -9.59 -4.46 -9.91
C VAL A 188 -8.83 -3.28 -10.49
N TYR A 189 -7.88 -2.76 -9.72
CA TYR A 189 -7.02 -1.65 -10.10
C TYR A 189 -5.57 -2.00 -9.77
N PRO A 190 -4.78 -2.41 -10.77
CA PRO A 190 -3.37 -2.69 -10.56
C PRO A 190 -2.52 -1.42 -10.76
N ALA A 191 -1.74 -1.05 -9.74
CA ALA A 191 -0.66 -0.08 -9.85
C ALA A 191 0.68 -0.82 -9.85
N LEU A 192 1.51 -0.60 -10.89
CA LEU A 192 2.85 -1.16 -10.95
C LEU A 192 3.85 -0.22 -10.25
N ALA A 193 4.53 -0.69 -9.21
CA ALA A 193 5.63 0.02 -8.56
C ALA A 193 6.97 -0.60 -8.97
N SER A 194 7.54 -0.12 -10.08
CA SER A 194 8.83 -0.59 -10.60
C SER A 194 9.57 0.52 -11.35
N HIS A 195 10.90 0.54 -11.21
CA HIS A 195 11.80 1.35 -12.02
C HIS A 195 12.47 0.54 -13.15
N ASP A 196 12.13 -0.75 -13.27
CA ASP A 196 12.69 -1.64 -14.27
C ASP A 196 12.10 -1.33 -15.65
N HIS A 197 12.92 -0.76 -16.54
CA HIS A 197 12.48 -0.33 -17.86
C HIS A 197 11.92 -1.47 -18.71
N MET A 198 12.38 -2.71 -18.53
CA MET A 198 11.83 -3.84 -19.27
C MET A 198 10.39 -4.12 -18.85
N ILE A 199 10.14 -4.11 -17.54
CA ILE A 199 8.79 -4.31 -16.99
C ILE A 199 7.87 -3.15 -17.39
N ILE A 200 8.33 -1.91 -17.29
CA ILE A 200 7.55 -0.73 -17.67
C ILE A 200 7.16 -0.80 -19.15
N ASN A 201 8.11 -1.13 -20.02
CA ASN A 201 7.83 -1.22 -21.45
C ASN A 201 6.87 -2.37 -21.77
N TRP A 202 6.98 -3.49 -21.07
CA TRP A 202 6.04 -4.60 -21.20
C TRP A 202 4.59 -4.17 -20.88
N THR A 203 4.35 -3.36 -19.84
CA THR A 203 2.98 -2.89 -19.50
C THR A 203 2.36 -1.92 -20.51
N LYS A 204 3.14 -1.38 -21.46
CA LYS A 204 2.66 -0.45 -22.48
C LYS A 204 2.30 -1.15 -23.80
N ALA A 205 2.72 -2.40 -23.96
CA ALA A 205 2.47 -3.21 -25.16
C ALA A 205 1.04 -3.78 -25.13
#